data_AF-A0A3D4NVP6-F1
#
_entry.id   AF-A0A3D4NVP6-F1
#
_cell.length_a   1.000
_cell.length_b   1.000
_cell.length_c   1.000
_cell.angle_alpha   90.00
_cell.angle_beta   90.00
_cell.angle_gamma   90.00
#
_symmetry.space_group_name_H-M   'P 1'
#
loop_
_entity.id
_entity.type
_entity.pdbx_description
1 polymer ?
#
loop_
_entity_poly.entity_id
_entity_poly.type
_entity_poly.pdbx_seq_one_letter_code
_entity_poly.pdbx_strand_id
1 'polypeptide(L)'
;QVMGADRLTLVGEAAVVHVGGLEARSKLRYGRDSVYGQYGFGGDTDGFVTSTSWGYRARAILDYNNVIAGINFKPNLSWSHDVAGYGPNGLFNEGAKAISLGVDADYRNTYTASLSYTDFFGGDYNTLEDRDFLALSFGVNF
;
A
#
# COMPACT_ATOMS: atom_id res chain seq x y z
N GLN A 1 -20.84 -15.75 11.64
CA GLN A 1 -19.73 -16.38 10.91
C GLN A 1 -19.68 -15.76 9.52
N VAL A 2 -18.52 -15.28 9.05
CA VAL A 2 -18.35 -14.71 7.69
C VAL A 2 -17.45 -15.66 6.91
N MET A 3 -17.95 -16.24 5.81
CA MET A 3 -17.19 -17.20 4.98
C MET A 3 -16.58 -18.39 5.77
N GLY A 4 -17.23 -18.84 6.85
CA GLY A 4 -16.70 -19.90 7.71
C GLY A 4 -15.64 -19.45 8.72
N ALA A 5 -15.17 -18.20 8.67
CA ALA A 5 -14.22 -17.66 9.64
C ALA A 5 -14.91 -17.38 10.98
N ASP A 6 -14.15 -17.59 12.06
CA ASP A 6 -14.59 -17.29 13.42
C ASP A 6 -14.68 -15.78 13.64
N ARG A 7 -13.74 -15.02 13.04
CA ARG A 7 -13.71 -13.56 13.13
C ARG A 7 -13.31 -12.93 11.81
N LEU A 8 -13.93 -11.80 11.50
CA LEU A 8 -13.48 -10.86 10.49
C LEU A 8 -13.04 -9.57 11.21
N THR A 9 -11.83 -9.11 10.91
CA THR A 9 -11.34 -7.78 11.29
C THR A 9 -11.22 -6.94 10.03
N LEU A 10 -11.83 -5.75 10.04
CA LEU A 10 -11.76 -4.79 8.95
C LEU A 10 -11.29 -3.44 9.50
N VAL A 11 -10.27 -2.86 8.88
CA VAL A 11 -9.73 -1.53 9.21
C VAL A 11 -9.63 -0.72 7.93
N GLY A 12 -10.00 0.55 7.99
CA GLY A 12 -9.85 1.50 6.90
C GLY A 12 -9.40 2.85 7.41
N GLU A 13 -8.55 3.52 6.64
CA GLU A 13 -8.03 4.85 6.91
C GLU A 13 -8.06 5.68 5.63
N ALA A 14 -8.34 6.97 5.76
CA ALA A 14 -8.14 7.96 4.72
C ALA A 14 -7.29 9.10 5.28
N ALA A 15 -6.37 9.61 4.47
CA ALA A 15 -5.46 10.67 4.87
C ALA A 15 -5.41 11.76 3.78
N VAL A 16 -5.26 13.00 4.22
CA VAL A 16 -5.16 14.19 3.38
C VAL A 16 -3.94 14.99 3.81
N VAL A 17 -3.20 15.50 2.85
CA VAL A 17 -2.06 16.39 3.07
C VAL A 17 -2.32 17.69 2.31
N HIS A 18 -2.08 18.81 2.99
CA HIS A 18 -2.14 20.14 2.38
C HIS A 18 -0.81 20.85 2.57
N VAL A 19 -0.24 21.36 1.48
CA VAL A 19 1.01 22.10 1.45
C VAL A 19 0.70 23.56 1.10
N GLY A 20 0.87 24.44 2.08
CA GLY A 20 0.66 25.88 1.91
C GLY A 20 1.85 26.56 1.21
N GLY A 21 1.57 27.62 0.46
CA GLY A 21 2.61 28.48 -0.14
C GLY A 21 3.30 27.90 -1.38
N LEU A 22 2.80 26.80 -1.94
CA LEU A 22 3.29 26.26 -3.21
C LEU A 22 3.10 27.26 -4.35
N GLU A 23 4.20 27.60 -5.02
CA GLU A 23 4.15 28.33 -6.28
C GLU A 23 3.41 27.51 -7.36
N ALA A 24 2.86 28.23 -8.35
CA ALA A 24 2.28 27.56 -9.50
C ALA A 24 3.32 26.68 -10.20
N ARG A 25 2.92 25.46 -10.61
CA ARG A 25 3.74 24.49 -11.36
C ARG A 25 4.34 25.07 -12.67
N SER A 26 3.84 26.20 -13.16
CA SER A 26 4.42 26.91 -14.32
C SER A 26 5.66 27.74 -13.98
N LYS A 27 5.88 28.05 -12.70
CA LYS A 27 7.02 28.84 -12.20
C LYS A 27 8.09 27.95 -11.61
N LEU A 28 7.69 27.13 -10.64
CA LEU A 28 8.57 26.24 -9.90
C LEU A 28 7.85 24.94 -9.61
N ARG A 29 8.58 23.83 -9.67
CA ARG A 29 8.02 22.49 -9.54
C ARG A 29 8.92 21.73 -8.56
N TYR A 30 8.33 20.79 -7.83
CA TYR A 30 9.00 20.07 -6.75
C TYR A 30 8.64 18.59 -6.73
N GLY A 31 9.55 17.76 -6.23
CA GLY A 31 9.24 16.43 -5.70
C GLY A 31 8.92 15.31 -6.70
N ARG A 32 8.99 15.54 -8.02
CA ARG A 32 8.92 14.44 -9.00
C ARG A 32 10.20 13.63 -8.97
N ASP A 33 10.08 12.31 -9.04
CA ASP A 33 11.25 11.43 -9.17
C ASP A 33 12.02 11.73 -10.46
N SER A 34 13.34 11.80 -10.35
CA SER A 34 14.25 12.09 -11.48
C SER A 34 14.17 11.06 -12.61
N VAL A 35 13.72 9.83 -12.34
CA VAL A 35 13.54 8.78 -13.36
C VAL A 35 12.53 9.18 -14.43
N TYR A 36 11.54 10.00 -14.08
CA TYR A 36 10.54 10.55 -15.01
C TYR A 36 10.97 11.89 -15.64
N GLY A 37 12.28 12.20 -15.60
CA GLY A 37 12.88 13.38 -16.22
C GLY A 37 12.74 14.65 -15.38
N GLN A 38 13.63 15.59 -15.64
CA GLN A 38 13.79 16.81 -14.85
C GLN A 38 13.20 18.06 -15.53
N TYR A 39 12.86 19.04 -14.68
CA TYR A 39 12.36 20.39 -14.94
C TYR A 39 12.79 21.00 -16.28
N GLY A 40 11.84 21.17 -17.20
CA GLY A 40 12.02 21.90 -18.45
C GLY A 40 10.80 22.76 -18.76
N PHE A 41 11.02 24.04 -19.07
CA PHE A 41 9.97 24.96 -19.52
C PHE A 41 9.45 24.48 -20.89
N GLY A 42 8.26 23.87 -20.88
CA GLY A 42 7.59 23.34 -22.08
C GLY A 42 7.18 21.87 -22.00
N GLY A 43 7.63 21.13 -20.98
CA GLY A 43 7.25 19.73 -20.76
C GLY A 43 6.15 19.54 -19.72
N ASP A 44 5.66 18.30 -19.63
CA ASP A 44 4.58 17.86 -18.74
C ASP A 44 4.72 18.43 -17.30
N THR A 45 3.63 18.98 -16.80
CA THR A 45 3.49 19.58 -15.46
C THR A 45 3.03 18.59 -14.41
N ASP A 46 2.79 17.33 -14.78
CA ASP A 46 2.33 16.32 -13.85
C ASP A 46 3.46 15.52 -13.18
N GLY A 47 3.12 14.74 -12.16
CA GLY A 47 4.09 14.05 -11.30
C GLY A 47 4.76 14.94 -10.24
N PHE A 48 4.42 16.24 -10.17
CA PHE A 48 4.98 17.17 -9.19
C PHE A 48 4.02 17.45 -8.04
N VAL A 49 4.57 17.84 -6.89
CA VAL A 49 3.81 18.09 -5.65
C VAL A 49 2.58 18.98 -5.91
N THR A 50 1.42 18.55 -5.42
CA THR A 50 0.17 19.33 -5.42
C THR A 50 -0.02 20.06 -4.09
N SER A 51 -0.85 21.12 -4.12
CA SER A 51 -1.27 21.82 -2.90
C SER A 51 -2.07 20.92 -1.97
N THR A 52 -2.88 20.02 -2.51
CA THR A 52 -3.62 19.02 -1.74
C THR A 52 -3.42 17.66 -2.39
N SER A 53 -3.17 16.65 -1.57
CA SER A 53 -3.15 15.25 -1.99
C SER A 53 -3.82 14.37 -0.95
N TRP A 54 -4.39 13.25 -1.38
CA TRP A 54 -5.09 12.34 -0.49
C TRP A 54 -5.16 10.92 -1.03
N GLY A 55 -5.41 9.99 -0.12
CA GLY A 55 -5.58 8.58 -0.43
C GLY A 55 -6.23 7.83 0.72
N TYR A 56 -6.45 6.54 0.51
CA TYR A 56 -6.99 5.65 1.52
C TYR A 56 -6.33 4.29 1.49
N ARG A 57 -6.40 3.61 2.63
CA ARG A 57 -5.88 2.26 2.85
C ARG A 57 -6.91 1.43 3.59
N ALA A 58 -6.98 0.15 3.28
CA ALA A 58 -7.87 -0.78 3.95
C ALA A 58 -7.17 -2.12 4.18
N ARG A 59 -7.55 -2.81 5.25
CA ARG A 59 -7.07 -4.15 5.56
C ARG A 59 -8.20 -5.02 6.08
N ALA A 60 -8.30 -6.22 5.55
CA ALA A 60 -9.21 -7.26 6.01
C ALA A 60 -8.40 -8.49 6.46
N ILE A 61 -8.80 -9.08 7.59
CA ILE A 61 -8.20 -10.30 8.14
C ILE A 61 -9.33 -11.21 8.57
N LEU A 62 -9.31 -12.44 8.09
CA LEU A 62 -10.21 -13.50 8.55
C LEU A 62 -9.41 -14.41 9.48
N ASP A 63 -9.94 -14.72 10.65
CA ASP A 63 -9.36 -15.70 11.57
C ASP A 63 -10.14 -17.01 11.48
N TYR A 64 -9.44 -18.09 11.12
CA TYR A 64 -9.95 -19.46 11.17
C TYR A 64 -9.14 -20.25 12.21
N ASN A 65 -9.78 -20.66 13.28
CA ASN A 65 -9.12 -21.39 14.36
C ASN A 65 -9.24 -22.89 14.16
N ASN A 66 -8.16 -23.61 14.48
CA ASN A 66 -8.12 -25.07 14.49
C ASN A 66 -8.64 -25.72 13.18
N VAL A 67 -8.21 -25.20 12.03
CA VAL A 67 -8.70 -25.64 10.71
C VAL A 67 -8.22 -27.07 10.42
N ILE A 68 -6.92 -27.31 10.61
CA ILE A 68 -6.30 -28.63 10.39
C ILE A 68 -5.29 -28.88 11.51
N ALA A 69 -5.44 -29.99 12.22
CA ALA A 69 -4.46 -30.47 13.20
C ALA A 69 -4.04 -29.43 14.27
N GLY A 70 -4.90 -28.49 14.66
CA GLY A 70 -4.56 -27.44 15.63
C GLY A 70 -3.94 -26.18 15.04
N ILE A 71 -3.83 -26.07 13.72
CA ILE A 71 -3.29 -24.89 13.04
C ILE A 71 -4.38 -23.84 12.87
N ASN A 72 -4.07 -22.60 13.23
CA ASN A 72 -4.88 -21.43 12.96
C ASN A 72 -4.42 -20.79 11.65
N PHE A 73 -5.34 -20.45 10.75
CA PHE A 73 -5.06 -19.75 9.51
C PHE A 73 -5.65 -18.34 9.54
N LYS A 74 -4.88 -17.37 9.04
CA LYS A 74 -5.27 -15.97 8.94
C LYS A 74 -5.04 -15.44 7.54
N PRO A 75 -5.90 -15.79 6.56
CA PRO A 75 -5.85 -15.12 5.28
C PRO A 75 -6.14 -13.62 5.47
N ASN A 76 -5.33 -12.79 4.83
CA ASN A 76 -5.40 -11.35 4.95
C ASN A 76 -5.19 -10.66 3.61
N LEU A 77 -5.85 -9.51 3.49
CA LEU A 77 -5.80 -8.64 2.32
C LEU A 77 -5.53 -7.22 2.80
N SER A 78 -4.61 -6.53 2.16
CA SER A 78 -4.45 -5.08 2.29
C SER A 78 -4.55 -4.40 0.94
N TRP A 79 -5.15 -3.22 0.94
CA TRP A 79 -5.38 -2.37 -0.22
C TRP A 79 -4.91 -0.96 0.09
N SER A 80 -4.32 -0.30 -0.90
CA SER A 80 -4.02 1.12 -0.85
C SER A 80 -4.31 1.77 -2.20
N HIS A 81 -4.78 3.02 -2.14
CA HIS A 81 -4.97 3.84 -3.32
C HIS A 81 -4.72 5.31 -2.97
N ASP A 82 -3.75 5.89 -3.67
CA ASP A 82 -3.44 7.30 -3.64
C ASP A 82 -4.30 7.98 -4.72
N VAL A 83 -5.39 8.61 -4.29
CA VAL A 83 -6.51 8.93 -5.20
C VAL A 83 -6.21 10.16 -6.04
N ALA A 84 -5.70 11.21 -5.42
CA ALA A 84 -5.40 12.45 -6.11
C ALA A 84 -4.24 13.19 -5.45
N GLY A 85 -3.45 13.85 -6.30
CA GLY A 85 -2.33 14.69 -5.95
C GLY A 85 -1.06 13.92 -5.63
N TYR A 86 0.06 14.65 -5.75
CA TYR A 86 1.38 14.15 -5.42
C TYR A 86 1.81 14.78 -4.10
N GLY A 87 2.00 13.95 -3.08
CA GLY A 87 2.42 14.39 -1.75
C GLY A 87 3.90 14.74 -1.70
N PRO A 88 4.31 15.66 -0.79
CA PRO A 88 5.72 15.91 -0.55
C PRO A 88 6.44 14.62 -0.14
N ASN A 89 7.69 14.45 -0.60
CA ASN A 89 8.51 13.26 -0.36
C ASN A 89 7.89 11.92 -0.82
N GLY A 90 6.99 11.95 -1.81
CA GLY A 90 6.35 10.74 -2.34
C GLY A 90 5.31 10.12 -1.40
N LEU A 91 4.77 10.91 -0.46
CA LEU A 91 3.77 10.44 0.51
C LEU A 91 2.46 9.97 -0.14
N PHE A 92 2.09 10.61 -1.24
CA PHE A 92 1.02 10.19 -2.14
C PHE A 92 1.53 10.28 -3.58
N ASN A 93 1.20 9.30 -4.40
CA ASN A 93 1.48 9.29 -5.82
C ASN A 93 0.17 9.10 -6.59
N GLU A 94 -0.30 10.13 -7.28
CA GLU A 94 -1.63 10.14 -7.88
C GLU A 94 -1.89 8.89 -8.73
N GLY A 95 -2.98 8.19 -8.45
CA GLY A 95 -3.41 6.98 -9.14
C GLY A 95 -2.71 5.70 -8.69
N ALA A 96 -1.64 5.77 -7.90
CA ALA A 96 -0.88 4.62 -7.44
C ALA A 96 -1.73 3.73 -6.52
N LYS A 97 -1.72 2.43 -6.80
CA LYS A 97 -2.43 1.41 -6.03
C LYS A 97 -1.49 0.30 -5.64
N ALA A 98 -1.83 -0.36 -4.54
CA ALA A 98 -1.19 -1.61 -4.16
C ALA A 98 -2.22 -2.54 -3.54
N ILE A 99 -2.08 -3.83 -3.85
CA ILE A 99 -2.82 -4.90 -3.20
C ILE A 99 -1.83 -5.92 -2.67
N SER A 100 -2.02 -6.35 -1.41
CA SER A 100 -1.25 -7.44 -0.82
C SER A 100 -2.20 -8.51 -0.31
N LEU A 101 -1.96 -9.74 -0.73
CA LEU A 101 -2.68 -10.92 -0.30
C LEU A 101 -1.71 -11.82 0.47
N GLY A 102 -2.15 -12.32 1.61
CA GLY A 102 -1.32 -13.18 2.43
C GLY A 102 -2.11 -14.20 3.22
N VAL A 103 -1.39 -15.16 3.75
CA VAL A 103 -1.89 -16.13 4.72
C VAL A 103 -0.83 -16.32 5.80
N ASP A 104 -1.27 -16.15 7.05
CA ASP A 104 -0.47 -16.51 8.21
C ASP A 104 -0.98 -17.84 8.78
N ALA A 105 -0.07 -18.71 9.15
CA ALA A 105 -0.35 -19.96 9.84
C ALA A 105 0.33 -19.92 11.21
N ASP A 106 -0.42 -20.26 12.25
CA ASP A 106 0.08 -20.40 13.61
C ASP A 106 -0.26 -21.77 14.17
N TYR A 107 0.77 -22.50 14.64
CA TYR A 107 0.60 -23.74 15.36
C TYR A 107 1.01 -23.54 16.82
N ARG A 108 -0.01 -23.49 17.68
CA ARG A 108 0.10 -23.44 19.15
C ARG A 108 0.95 -22.26 19.67
N ASN A 109 1.03 -21.14 18.93
CA ASN A 109 1.94 -20.02 19.23
C ASN A 109 3.43 -20.40 19.30
N THR A 110 3.80 -21.61 18.87
CA THR A 110 5.18 -22.11 18.87
C THR A 110 5.79 -21.97 17.48
N TYR A 111 5.04 -22.31 16.44
CA TYR A 111 5.50 -22.26 15.06
C TYR A 111 4.61 -21.32 14.27
N THR A 112 5.21 -20.31 13.66
CA THR A 112 4.53 -19.34 12.81
C THR A 112 5.10 -19.43 11.41
N ALA A 113 4.24 -19.32 10.41
CA ALA A 113 4.64 -19.19 9.01
C ALA A 113 3.77 -18.12 8.36
N SER A 114 4.36 -17.31 7.48
CA SER A 114 3.62 -16.31 6.72
C SER A 114 4.05 -16.34 5.27
N LEU A 115 3.09 -16.34 4.36
CA LEU A 115 3.31 -16.16 2.94
C LEU A 115 2.47 -14.97 2.47
N SER A 116 3.07 -14.05 1.73
CA SER A 116 2.36 -12.93 1.13
C SER A 116 2.91 -12.57 -0.24
N TYR A 117 2.04 -12.03 -1.08
CA TYR A 117 2.37 -11.46 -2.37
C TYR A 117 1.81 -10.05 -2.44
N THR A 118 2.61 -9.10 -2.91
CA THR A 118 2.21 -7.71 -3.09
C THR A 118 2.40 -7.31 -4.54
N ASP A 119 1.35 -6.74 -5.11
CA ASP A 119 1.29 -6.19 -6.46
C ASP A 119 1.06 -4.68 -6.38
N PHE A 120 1.86 -3.92 -7.10
CA PHE A 120 1.78 -2.46 -7.20
C PHE A 120 1.38 -2.12 -8.62
N PHE A 121 0.43 -1.20 -8.80
CA PHE A 121 -0.07 -0.89 -10.14
C PHE A 121 -0.69 0.50 -10.24
N GLY A 122 -0.68 1.05 -11.45
CA GLY A 122 -1.23 2.37 -11.73
C GLY A 122 -0.42 3.51 -11.13
N GLY A 123 -0.82 4.71 -11.52
CA GLY A 123 -0.12 5.96 -11.23
C GLY A 123 1.01 6.18 -12.23
N ASP A 124 0.87 7.21 -13.07
CA ASP A 124 1.76 7.44 -14.21
C ASP A 124 3.22 7.75 -13.78
N TYR A 125 3.39 8.17 -12.53
CA TYR A 125 4.69 8.52 -11.94
C TYR A 125 5.05 7.59 -10.77
N ASN A 126 4.50 6.39 -10.74
CA ASN A 126 4.70 5.39 -9.70
C ASN A 126 5.94 4.53 -9.94
N THR A 127 7.02 4.78 -9.19
CA THR A 127 8.26 4.00 -9.30
C THR A 127 8.16 2.57 -8.73
N LEU A 128 7.05 2.24 -8.07
CA LEU A 128 6.80 0.92 -7.51
C LEU A 128 6.00 0.01 -8.44
N GLU A 129 5.39 0.51 -9.52
CA GLU A 129 4.50 -0.27 -10.39
C GLU A 129 5.13 -1.60 -10.87
N ASP A 130 6.43 -1.62 -11.18
CA ASP A 130 7.13 -2.84 -11.61
C ASP A 130 7.90 -3.56 -10.47
N ARG A 131 7.53 -3.31 -9.19
CA ARG A 131 8.25 -3.80 -8.01
C ARG A 131 7.41 -4.72 -7.14
N ASP A 132 6.66 -5.60 -7.77
CA ASP A 132 5.94 -6.68 -7.10
C ASP A 132 6.91 -7.66 -6.40
N PHE A 133 6.45 -8.30 -5.33
CA PHE A 133 7.29 -9.24 -4.59
C PHE A 133 6.50 -10.29 -3.80
N LEU A 134 7.16 -11.43 -3.59
CA LEU A 134 6.73 -12.50 -2.70
C LEU A 134 7.56 -12.47 -1.41
N ALA A 135 6.91 -12.57 -0.25
CA ALA A 135 7.58 -12.69 1.04
C ALA A 135 7.15 -13.98 1.75
N LEU A 136 8.14 -14.72 2.23
CA LEU A 136 7.98 -15.93 3.02
C LEU A 136 8.75 -15.77 4.34
N SER A 137 8.11 -16.10 5.46
CA SER A 137 8.75 -16.11 6.78
C SER A 137 8.33 -17.34 7.58
N PHE A 138 9.22 -17.75 8.49
CA PHE A 138 9.00 -18.80 9.46
C PHE A 138 9.61 -18.40 10.80
N GLY A 139 8.90 -18.64 11.90
CA GLY A 139 9.32 -18.29 13.25
C GLY A 139 9.05 -19.41 14.24
N VAL A 140 9.96 -19.56 15.22
CA VAL A 140 9.84 -20.49 16.35
C VAL A 140 9.95 -19.72 17.65
N ASN A 141 9.03 -19.96 18.58
CA ASN A 141 9.03 -19.35 19.91
C ASN A 141 9.27 -20.42 20.98
N PHE A 142 10.13 -20.15 21.96
CA PHE A 142 10.59 -21.08 23.00
C PHE A 142 10.45 -20.51 24.42
#